data_AF-G8B8Z9-F1
#
_entry.id   AF-G8B8Z9-F1
#
_cell.length_a   1.000
_cell.length_b   1.000
_cell.length_c   1.000
_cell.angle_alpha   90.00
_cell.angle_beta   90.00
_cell.angle_gamma   90.00
#
_symmetry.space_group_name_H-M   'P 1'
#
loop_
_entity.id
_entity.type
_entity.pdbx_description
1 polymer ?
#
loop_
_entity_poly.entity_id
_entity_poly.type
_entity_poly.pdbx_seq_one_letter_code
_entity_poly.pdbx_strand_id
1 'polypeptide(L)'
;MATCSSNQNNTCSCKPNLESSVHQSKEQSEDNHYDDIWAIDNDYDDGQESIPRRRQEQLAYNDVIRQHRKQGYIDGITAHREDQLQRGFDDAFPKGAELGVEVGKILARLRCKQGRKARVGETRGGNNGDNGDDNDDNDDDEFKRAINDLSISKVLDRQYFNDELNPLPTHELIAKWKKQD
;
A
#
# COMPACT_ATOMS: atom_id res chain seq x y z
N MET A 1 -13.30 -36.19 5.48
CA MET A 1 -13.04 -34.78 5.83
C MET A 1 -11.70 -34.74 6.53
N ALA A 2 -10.67 -34.20 5.89
CA ALA A 2 -9.31 -34.23 6.40
C ALA A 2 -9.11 -33.11 7.44
N THR A 3 -8.74 -33.48 8.66
CA THR A 3 -8.36 -32.58 9.73
C THR A 3 -6.87 -32.28 9.63
N CYS A 4 -6.51 -31.00 9.54
CA CYS A 4 -5.13 -30.54 9.56
C CYS A 4 -4.53 -30.69 10.96
N SER A 5 -3.53 -31.57 11.11
CA SER A 5 -2.70 -31.63 12.31
C SER A 5 -1.70 -30.48 12.31
N SER A 6 -1.82 -29.58 13.29
CA SER A 6 -0.76 -28.62 13.66
C SER A 6 0.50 -29.37 14.06
N ASN A 7 1.54 -29.31 13.22
CA ASN A 7 2.88 -29.71 13.61
C ASN A 7 3.60 -28.46 14.13
N GLN A 8 3.49 -28.22 15.44
CA GLN A 8 4.28 -27.20 16.13
C GLN A 8 5.69 -27.77 16.31
N ASN A 9 6.65 -27.31 15.49
CA ASN A 9 8.09 -27.36 15.76
C ASN A 9 8.85 -26.50 14.73
N ASN A 10 8.52 -25.21 14.64
CA ASN A 10 9.39 -24.21 14.01
C ASN A 10 10.03 -23.37 15.12
N THR A 11 11.06 -23.91 15.76
CA THR A 11 11.93 -23.17 16.67
C THR A 11 12.80 -22.21 15.86
N CYS A 12 12.31 -20.98 15.71
CA CYS A 12 13.11 -19.84 15.27
C CYS A 12 14.30 -19.65 16.21
N SER A 13 15.53 -19.71 15.68
CA SER A 13 16.78 -19.70 16.43
C SER A 13 17.30 -18.28 16.76
N CYS A 14 16.39 -17.37 17.10
CA CYS A 14 16.77 -16.06 17.63
C CYS A 14 16.98 -16.17 19.14
N LYS A 15 18.23 -16.36 19.58
CA LYS A 15 18.57 -16.24 21.00
C LYS A 15 18.43 -14.78 21.46
N PRO A 16 17.74 -14.48 22.56
CA PRO A 16 17.77 -13.16 23.17
C PRO A 16 19.12 -12.99 23.90
N ASN A 17 19.89 -11.96 23.51
CA ASN A 17 21.12 -11.60 24.19
C ASN A 17 20.77 -10.63 25.34
N LEU A 18 20.87 -11.11 26.56
CA LEU A 18 20.79 -10.31 27.77
C LEU A 18 22.21 -10.14 28.33
N GLU A 19 22.51 -8.90 28.68
CA GLU A 19 23.59 -8.41 29.54
C GLU A 19 24.92 -7.99 28.92
N SER A 20 25.14 -6.68 29.07
CA SER A 20 26.41 -5.98 29.04
C SER A 20 27.35 -6.47 30.14
N SER A 21 28.62 -6.75 29.80
CA SER A 21 29.71 -6.59 30.75
C SER A 21 30.99 -6.17 30.06
N VAL A 22 31.48 -5.03 30.54
CA VAL A 22 32.79 -4.40 30.39
C VAL A 22 33.94 -5.41 30.36
N HIS A 23 34.93 -5.23 29.46
CA HIS A 23 36.35 -5.47 29.78
C HIS A 23 37.29 -4.62 28.93
N GLN A 24 38.08 -3.80 29.63
CA GLN A 24 39.26 -3.07 29.15
C GLN A 24 40.51 -3.98 29.13
N SER A 25 41.41 -3.66 28.19
CA SER A 25 42.88 -3.89 28.16
C SER A 25 43.43 -5.32 28.13
N LYS A 26 44.12 -5.65 27.01
CA LYS A 26 45.56 -5.98 26.99
C LYS A 26 46.03 -6.26 25.57
N GLU A 27 47.06 -5.54 25.15
CA GLU A 27 47.94 -5.94 24.05
C GLU A 27 48.74 -7.16 24.50
N GLN A 28 48.52 -8.31 23.86
CA GLN A 28 49.50 -9.38 23.73
C GLN A 28 49.39 -9.92 22.31
N SER A 29 50.51 -9.81 21.61
CA SER A 29 50.78 -10.31 20.28
C SER A 29 50.57 -11.82 20.21
N GLU A 30 49.55 -12.25 19.47
CA GLU A 30 49.49 -13.58 18.89
C GLU A 30 49.26 -13.42 17.40
N ASP A 31 50.07 -14.16 16.66
CA ASP A 31 50.21 -14.23 15.20
C ASP A 31 48.91 -14.73 14.57
N ASN A 32 47.88 -13.89 14.57
CA ASN A 32 46.65 -14.13 13.84
C ASN A 32 46.90 -13.69 12.40
N HIS A 33 47.58 -14.57 11.66
CA HIS A 33 47.58 -14.60 10.21
C HIS A 33 46.15 -14.37 9.75
N TYR A 34 45.95 -13.15 9.28
CA TYR A 34 44.68 -12.55 8.97
C TYR A 34 43.75 -13.53 8.27
N ASP A 35 42.54 -13.67 8.83
CA ASP A 35 41.33 -14.09 8.15
C ASP A 35 40.97 -13.09 7.03
N ASP A 36 41.95 -12.75 6.18
CA ASP A 36 41.74 -11.90 5.04
C ASP A 36 41.18 -12.77 3.90
N ILE A 37 39.87 -12.93 3.97
CA ILE A 37 39.04 -13.58 2.94
C ILE A 37 39.21 -12.89 1.57
N TRP A 38 39.74 -11.66 1.55
CA TRP A 38 39.92 -10.83 0.35
C TRP A 38 41.37 -10.76 -0.14
N ALA A 39 42.36 -11.27 0.61
CA ALA A 39 43.76 -11.34 0.16
C ALA A 39 44.02 -12.36 -0.98
N ILE A 40 42.99 -13.10 -1.39
CA ILE A 40 43.06 -14.05 -2.52
C ILE A 40 42.90 -13.35 -3.88
N ASP A 41 42.55 -12.06 -3.93
CA ASP A 41 42.43 -11.31 -5.19
C ASP A 41 43.73 -10.57 -5.54
N ASN A 42 44.88 -11.21 -5.27
CA ASN A 42 46.19 -10.72 -5.72
C ASN A 42 46.56 -11.47 -7.00
N ASP A 43 46.54 -10.73 -8.10
CA ASP A 43 46.75 -11.15 -9.49
C ASP A 43 48.19 -11.63 -9.79
N TYR A 44 48.75 -12.50 -8.96
CA TYR A 44 50.02 -13.17 -9.22
C TYR A 44 49.77 -14.54 -9.86
N ASP A 45 49.91 -14.54 -11.19
CA ASP A 45 50.10 -15.70 -12.05
C ASP A 45 51.44 -16.41 -11.72
N ASP A 46 51.42 -17.32 -10.73
CA ASP A 46 52.35 -18.45 -10.64
C ASP A 46 51.78 -19.54 -9.73
N GLY A 47 51.60 -20.75 -10.29
CA GLY A 47 51.39 -21.98 -9.52
C GLY A 47 49.93 -22.38 -9.27
N GLN A 48 49.42 -23.29 -10.10
CA GLN A 48 48.19 -24.04 -9.83
C GLN A 48 48.33 -24.92 -8.56
N GLU A 49 48.06 -24.38 -7.37
CA GLU A 49 47.67 -25.22 -6.24
C GLU A 49 46.17 -25.45 -6.28
N SER A 50 45.77 -26.64 -6.72
CA SER A 50 44.39 -27.09 -6.66
C SER A 50 43.89 -27.01 -5.21
N ILE A 51 43.00 -26.06 -4.93
CA ILE A 51 42.29 -26.00 -3.66
C ILE A 51 41.70 -27.39 -3.38
N PRO A 52 41.96 -28.01 -2.20
CA PRO A 52 41.41 -29.32 -1.90
C PRO A 52 39.88 -29.26 -1.98
N ARG A 53 39.22 -30.22 -2.66
CA ARG A 53 37.75 -30.22 -2.90
C ARG A 53 36.93 -29.82 -1.66
N ARG A 54 37.35 -30.28 -0.48
CA ARG A 54 36.70 -29.98 0.81
C ARG A 54 36.65 -28.48 1.14
N ARG A 55 37.67 -27.70 0.77
CA ARG A 55 37.71 -26.24 0.95
C ARG A 55 36.82 -25.53 -0.10
N GLN A 56 36.77 -26.02 -1.34
CA GLN A 56 35.82 -25.53 -2.36
C GLN A 56 34.36 -25.76 -1.95
N GLU A 57 34.04 -26.92 -1.41
CA GLU A 57 32.71 -27.24 -0.88
C GLU A 57 32.32 -26.33 0.30
N GLN A 58 33.26 -26.02 1.20
CA GLN A 58 33.05 -25.09 2.32
C GLN A 58 32.82 -23.65 1.87
N LEU A 59 33.58 -23.16 0.87
CA LEU A 59 33.40 -21.82 0.32
C LEU A 59 32.02 -21.69 -0.35
N ALA A 60 31.64 -22.66 -1.18
CA ALA A 60 30.33 -22.72 -1.81
C ALA A 60 29.18 -22.77 -0.78
N TYR A 61 29.34 -23.52 0.31
CA TYR A 61 28.36 -23.58 1.40
C TYR A 61 28.21 -22.24 2.13
N ASN A 62 29.34 -21.56 2.41
CA ASN A 62 29.33 -20.24 3.04
C ASN A 62 28.71 -19.17 2.14
N ASP A 63 28.89 -19.27 0.82
CA ASP A 63 28.22 -18.40 -0.15
C ASP A 63 26.70 -18.57 -0.13
N VAL A 64 26.23 -19.82 -0.10
CA VAL A 64 24.80 -20.12 0.03
C VAL A 64 24.22 -19.54 1.33
N ILE A 65 24.95 -19.67 2.46
CA ILE A 65 24.52 -19.07 3.74
C ILE A 65 24.43 -17.54 3.64
N ARG A 66 25.43 -16.88 3.04
CA ARG A 66 25.44 -15.42 2.86
C ARG A 66 24.27 -14.97 1.99
N GLN A 67 24.04 -15.68 0.88
CA GLN A 67 22.93 -15.41 -0.03
C GLN A 67 21.59 -15.54 0.69
N HIS A 68 21.36 -16.62 1.43
CA HIS A 68 20.12 -16.81 2.20
C HIS A 68 19.94 -15.77 3.30
N ARG A 69 20.99 -15.39 4.03
CA ARG A 69 20.89 -14.36 5.08
C ARG A 69 20.54 -12.99 4.50
N LYS A 70 21.20 -12.61 3.40
CA LYS A 70 20.90 -11.36 2.70
C LYS A 70 19.49 -11.38 2.13
N GLN A 71 19.10 -12.50 1.49
CA GLN A 71 17.77 -12.67 0.93
C GLN A 71 16.69 -12.62 2.02
N GLY A 72 16.88 -13.32 3.14
CA GLY A 72 15.92 -13.32 4.26
C GLY A 72 15.78 -11.96 4.95
N TYR A 73 16.85 -11.17 5.02
CA TYR A 73 16.76 -9.79 5.50
C TYR A 73 15.99 -8.88 4.55
N ILE A 74 16.26 -8.97 3.24
CA ILE A 74 15.54 -8.22 2.21
C ILE A 74 14.06 -8.62 2.20
N ASP A 75 13.79 -9.92 2.27
CA ASP A 75 12.44 -10.48 2.34
C ASP A 75 11.72 -10.04 3.61
N GLY A 76 12.38 -10.07 4.76
CA GLY A 76 11.82 -9.58 6.03
C GLY A 76 11.46 -8.09 6.01
N ILE A 77 12.30 -7.23 5.44
CA ILE A 77 11.98 -5.81 5.25
C ILE A 77 10.79 -5.65 4.29
N THR A 78 10.80 -6.40 3.19
CA THR A 78 9.76 -6.29 2.16
C THR A 78 8.41 -6.76 2.71
N ALA A 79 8.37 -7.93 3.37
CA ALA A 79 7.19 -8.46 4.03
C ALA A 79 6.67 -7.51 5.13
N HIS A 80 7.55 -6.89 5.91
CA HIS A 80 7.13 -5.94 6.93
C HIS A 80 6.50 -4.66 6.33
N ARG A 81 7.06 -4.16 5.23
CA ARG A 81 6.49 -3.01 4.51
C ARG A 81 5.14 -3.36 3.91
N GLU A 82 4.98 -4.57 3.37
CA GLU A 82 3.72 -5.06 2.83
C GLU A 82 2.64 -5.22 3.92
N ASP A 83 2.98 -5.81 5.08
CA ASP A 83 2.06 -5.95 6.20
C ASP A 83 1.58 -4.58 6.73
N GLN A 84 2.48 -3.59 6.81
CA GLN A 84 2.10 -2.21 7.18
C GLN A 84 1.17 -1.57 6.15
N LEU A 85 1.47 -1.74 4.85
CA LEU A 85 0.65 -1.19 3.77
C LEU A 85 -0.76 -1.81 3.78
N GLN A 86 -0.84 -3.12 3.95
CA GLN A 86 -2.09 -3.86 3.94
C GLN A 86 -2.99 -3.46 5.12
N ARG A 87 -2.42 -3.33 6.34
CA ARG A 87 -3.16 -2.82 7.50
C ARG A 87 -3.72 -1.43 7.26
N GLY A 88 -2.91 -0.53 6.69
CA GLY A 88 -3.37 0.80 6.32
C GLY A 88 -4.50 0.78 5.29
N PHE A 89 -4.43 -0.13 4.32
CA PHE A 89 -5.50 -0.31 3.33
C PHE A 89 -6.77 -0.87 3.96
N ASP A 90 -6.67 -1.91 4.79
CA ASP A 90 -7.80 -2.54 5.46
C ASP A 90 -8.55 -1.55 6.39
N ASP A 91 -7.82 -0.63 7.02
CA ASP A 91 -8.41 0.42 7.88
C ASP A 91 -9.03 1.57 7.08
N ALA A 92 -8.40 1.99 5.98
CA ALA A 92 -8.83 3.15 5.19
C ALA A 92 -9.91 2.82 4.15
N PHE A 93 -9.90 1.60 3.59
CA PHE A 93 -10.80 1.19 2.52
C PHE A 93 -12.28 1.27 2.91
N PRO A 94 -12.73 0.79 4.10
CA PRO A 94 -14.13 0.92 4.51
C PRO A 94 -14.58 2.38 4.64
N LYS A 95 -13.72 3.25 5.17
CA LYS A 95 -14.01 4.69 5.34
C LYS A 95 -14.16 5.39 3.99
N GLY A 96 -13.27 5.08 3.04
CA GLY A 96 -13.36 5.60 1.67
C GLY A 96 -14.60 5.07 0.92
N ALA A 97 -14.98 3.81 1.16
CA ALA A 97 -16.18 3.22 0.57
C ALA A 97 -17.46 3.90 1.06
N GLU A 98 -17.54 4.24 2.35
CA GLU A 98 -18.68 4.99 2.92
C GLU A 98 -18.87 6.33 2.20
N LEU A 99 -17.80 7.12 2.06
CA LEU A 99 -17.82 8.39 1.31
C LEU A 99 -18.22 8.18 -0.16
N GLY A 100 -17.69 7.15 -0.81
CA GLY A 100 -18.04 6.79 -2.19
C GLY A 100 -19.51 6.46 -2.36
N VAL A 101 -20.12 5.76 -1.40
CA VAL A 101 -21.56 5.47 -1.38
C VAL A 101 -22.37 6.75 -1.23
N GLU A 102 -21.94 7.70 -0.39
CA GLU A 102 -22.61 9.00 -0.25
C GLU A 102 -22.58 9.80 -1.56
N VAL A 103 -21.40 9.92 -2.19
CA VAL A 103 -21.24 10.58 -3.48
C VAL A 103 -22.09 9.93 -4.56
N GLY A 104 -22.09 8.59 -4.62
CA GLY A 104 -22.89 7.83 -5.57
C GLY A 104 -24.40 8.09 -5.42
N LYS A 105 -24.89 8.20 -4.18
CA LYS A 105 -26.31 8.56 -3.90
C LYS A 105 -26.63 9.96 -4.44
N ILE A 106 -25.74 10.92 -4.27
CA ILE A 106 -25.94 12.30 -4.76
C ILE A 106 -26.00 12.30 -6.30
N LEU A 107 -25.03 11.69 -6.97
CA LEU A 107 -24.99 11.61 -8.43
C LEU A 107 -26.20 10.87 -9.01
N ALA A 108 -26.60 9.75 -8.40
CA ALA A 108 -27.77 9.00 -8.82
C ALA A 108 -29.05 9.84 -8.73
N ARG A 109 -29.20 10.64 -7.67
CA ARG A 109 -30.35 11.55 -7.52
C ARG A 109 -30.37 12.63 -8.60
N LEU A 110 -29.25 13.28 -8.88
CA LEU A 110 -29.16 14.30 -9.93
C LEU A 110 -29.57 13.74 -11.29
N ARG A 111 -29.04 12.56 -11.65
CA ARG A 111 -29.43 11.88 -12.90
C ARG A 111 -30.90 11.46 -12.93
N CYS A 112 -31.47 11.05 -11.79
CA CYS A 112 -32.88 10.72 -11.67
C CYS A 112 -33.82 11.94 -11.73
N LYS A 113 -33.37 13.13 -11.31
CA LYS A 113 -34.11 14.39 -11.46
C LYS A 113 -34.21 14.75 -12.96
N GLN A 114 -33.09 14.64 -13.69
CA GLN A 114 -33.04 14.85 -15.13
C GLN A 114 -33.98 13.90 -15.90
N GLY A 115 -33.86 12.58 -15.68
CA GLY A 115 -34.67 11.59 -16.40
C GLY A 115 -36.19 11.61 -16.09
N ARG A 116 -36.60 12.21 -14.97
CA ARG A 116 -38.03 12.37 -14.61
C ARG A 116 -38.70 13.49 -15.39
N LYS A 117 -38.00 14.60 -15.69
CA LYS A 117 -38.56 15.71 -16.48
C LYS A 117 -38.93 15.26 -17.90
N ALA A 118 -38.10 14.41 -18.51
CA ALA A 118 -38.35 13.84 -19.84
C ALA A 118 -39.62 12.97 -19.92
N ARG A 119 -40.02 12.29 -18.84
CA ARG A 119 -41.17 11.37 -18.83
C ARG A 119 -42.49 11.99 -18.38
N VAL A 120 -42.45 13.13 -17.70
CA VAL A 120 -43.67 13.82 -17.21
C VAL A 120 -44.29 14.70 -18.31
N GLY A 121 -43.60 14.97 -19.41
CA GLY A 121 -44.14 15.70 -20.58
C GLY A 121 -45.18 14.93 -21.42
N GLU A 122 -45.37 13.63 -21.20
CA GLU A 122 -46.14 12.77 -22.12
C GLU A 122 -47.60 12.54 -21.75
N THR A 123 -48.10 13.09 -20.63
CA THR A 123 -49.51 12.92 -20.21
C THR A 123 -50.18 14.22 -19.78
N ARG A 124 -50.49 15.06 -20.77
CA ARG A 124 -51.82 15.70 -21.00
C ARG A 124 -51.68 17.04 -21.75
N GLY A 125 -52.00 16.99 -23.05
CA GLY A 125 -52.79 18.04 -23.72
C GLY A 125 -52.08 19.27 -24.27
N GLY A 126 -52.06 19.37 -25.61
CA GLY A 126 -52.50 20.59 -26.29
C GLY A 126 -51.43 21.58 -26.74
N ASN A 127 -51.08 21.48 -28.02
CA ASN A 127 -50.75 22.53 -29.00
C ASN A 127 -50.30 23.94 -28.52
N ASN A 128 -49.22 24.37 -29.21
CA ASN A 128 -48.79 25.74 -29.53
C ASN A 128 -47.85 26.41 -28.53
N GLY A 129 -46.58 26.54 -28.95
CA GLY A 129 -45.57 27.33 -28.27
C GLY A 129 -44.18 26.74 -28.45
N ASP A 130 -43.68 26.75 -29.69
CA ASP A 130 -42.25 26.87 -29.95
C ASP A 130 -41.72 28.04 -29.12
N ASN A 131 -41.04 27.73 -28.00
CA ASN A 131 -40.16 28.58 -27.18
C ASN A 131 -39.90 27.84 -25.85
N GLY A 132 -38.73 27.21 -25.70
CA GLY A 132 -38.25 26.79 -24.37
C GLY A 132 -37.40 25.52 -24.32
N ASP A 133 -36.45 25.35 -25.23
CA ASP A 133 -35.45 24.27 -25.21
C ASP A 133 -34.12 24.73 -24.57
N ASP A 134 -34.17 25.59 -23.55
CA ASP A 134 -32.98 26.12 -22.86
C ASP A 134 -32.79 25.49 -21.46
N ASN A 135 -33.69 24.60 -21.02
CA ASN A 135 -33.68 24.06 -19.66
C ASN A 135 -32.93 22.71 -19.53
N ASP A 136 -32.74 21.95 -20.62
CA ASP A 136 -32.06 20.65 -20.59
C ASP A 136 -30.53 20.82 -20.44
N ASP A 137 -29.96 21.84 -21.10
CA ASP A 137 -28.54 22.20 -20.98
C ASP A 137 -28.15 22.55 -19.53
N ASN A 138 -29.05 23.19 -18.78
CA ASN A 138 -28.81 23.59 -17.39
C ASN A 138 -28.72 22.39 -16.44
N ASP A 139 -29.57 21.37 -16.62
CA ASP A 139 -29.56 20.15 -15.79
C ASP A 139 -28.32 19.30 -16.12
N ASP A 140 -27.94 19.20 -17.39
CA ASP A 140 -26.72 18.52 -17.82
C ASP A 140 -25.46 19.23 -17.30
N ASP A 141 -25.46 20.56 -17.28
CA ASP A 141 -24.36 21.35 -16.76
C ASP A 141 -24.26 21.26 -15.23
N GLU A 142 -25.37 21.19 -14.50
CA GLU A 142 -25.37 20.92 -13.07
C GLU A 142 -24.80 19.53 -12.76
N PHE A 143 -25.17 18.51 -13.53
CA PHE A 143 -24.64 17.17 -13.38
C PHE A 143 -23.14 17.09 -13.70
N LYS A 144 -22.68 17.73 -14.79
CA LYS A 144 -21.26 17.83 -15.13
C LYS A 144 -20.46 18.54 -14.04
N ARG A 145 -21.01 19.62 -13.45
CA ARG A 145 -20.40 20.32 -12.31
C ARG A 145 -20.31 19.39 -11.09
N ALA A 146 -21.36 18.63 -10.80
CA ALA A 146 -21.35 17.68 -9.69
C ALA A 146 -20.31 16.58 -9.85
N ILE A 147 -20.15 16.01 -11.06
CA ILE A 147 -19.10 15.02 -11.36
C ILE A 147 -17.71 15.63 -11.12
N ASN A 148 -17.50 16.85 -11.62
CA ASN A 148 -16.22 17.53 -11.47
C ASN A 148 -15.92 17.90 -10.02
N ASP A 149 -16.92 18.32 -9.24
CA ASP A 149 -16.76 18.70 -7.83
C ASP A 149 -16.61 17.48 -6.92
N LEU A 150 -17.36 16.40 -7.19
CA LEU A 150 -17.35 15.16 -6.40
C LEU A 150 -16.34 14.13 -6.92
N SER A 151 -15.31 14.56 -7.65
CA SER A 151 -14.26 13.67 -8.13
C SER A 151 -13.49 13.06 -6.96
N ILE A 152 -13.05 11.81 -7.12
CA ILE A 152 -12.38 11.07 -6.04
C ILE A 152 -11.16 11.80 -5.46
N SER A 153 -10.42 12.51 -6.32
CA SER A 153 -9.26 13.33 -5.95
C SER A 153 -9.62 14.54 -5.07
N LYS A 154 -10.82 15.10 -5.22
CA LYS A 154 -11.28 16.27 -4.46
C LYS A 154 -11.98 15.87 -3.17
N VAL A 155 -12.74 14.77 -3.22
CA VAL A 155 -13.46 14.22 -2.05
C VAL A 155 -12.48 13.57 -1.07
N LEU A 156 -11.45 12.91 -1.57
CA LEU A 156 -10.43 12.27 -0.73
C LEU A 156 -9.18 13.16 -0.54
N ASP A 157 -9.32 14.48 -0.68
CA ASP A 157 -8.20 15.39 -0.47
C ASP A 157 -7.83 15.46 1.02
N ARG A 158 -6.54 15.61 1.32
CA ARG A 158 -5.98 15.58 2.68
C ARG A 158 -6.59 16.66 3.59
N GLN A 159 -7.17 17.72 3.01
CA GLN A 159 -7.86 18.79 3.71
C GLN A 159 -9.06 18.30 4.53
N TYR A 160 -9.68 17.19 4.12
CA TYR A 160 -10.85 16.62 4.79
C TYR A 160 -10.49 15.52 5.80
N PHE A 161 -9.19 15.28 6.03
CA PHE A 161 -8.70 14.25 6.95
C PHE A 161 -7.78 14.87 7.99
N ASN A 162 -7.83 14.36 9.21
CA ASN A 162 -6.86 14.70 10.24
C ASN A 162 -5.53 13.93 10.03
N ASP A 163 -4.51 14.21 10.84
CA ASP A 163 -3.21 13.53 10.77
C ASP A 163 -3.29 12.02 11.02
N GLU A 164 -4.39 11.55 11.62
CA GLU A 164 -4.71 10.13 11.85
C GLU A 164 -5.52 9.50 10.70
N LEU A 165 -5.68 10.22 9.58
CA LEU A 165 -6.43 9.79 8.39
C LEU A 165 -7.92 9.51 8.65
N ASN A 166 -8.47 10.09 9.72
CA ASN A 166 -9.89 10.04 10.03
C ASN A 166 -10.62 11.18 9.31
N PRO A 167 -11.78 10.92 8.70
CA PRO A 167 -12.56 11.95 8.02
C PRO A 167 -13.05 12.98 9.03
N LEU A 168 -12.94 14.26 8.66
CA LEU A 168 -13.50 15.35 9.43
C LEU A 168 -15.05 15.27 9.42
N PRO A 169 -15.73 15.71 10.50
CA PRO A 169 -17.20 15.63 10.60
C PRO A 169 -17.96 16.39 9.50
N THR A 170 -17.30 17.36 8.86
CA THR A 170 -17.91 18.24 7.87
C THR A 170 -17.12 18.21 6.57
N HIS A 171 -17.63 17.45 5.60
CA HIS A 171 -17.15 17.51 4.23
C HIS A 171 -17.92 18.60 3.47
N GLU A 172 -17.26 19.73 3.17
CA GLU A 172 -17.92 20.91 2.58
C GLU A 172 -18.56 20.63 1.22
N LEU A 173 -17.86 19.91 0.33
CA LEU A 173 -18.38 19.57 -0.99
C LEU A 173 -19.63 18.68 -0.90
N ILE A 174 -19.57 17.59 -0.12
CA ILE A 174 -20.73 16.71 0.09
C ILE A 174 -21.87 17.49 0.74
N ALA A 175 -21.58 18.35 1.73
CA ALA A 175 -22.58 19.18 2.38
C ALA A 175 -23.24 20.19 1.44
N LYS A 176 -22.49 20.81 0.53
CA LYS A 176 -23.00 21.71 -0.51
C LYS A 176 -24.05 21.00 -1.37
N TRP A 177 -23.70 19.84 -1.92
CA TRP A 177 -24.59 19.10 -2.81
C TRP A 177 -25.75 18.41 -2.08
N LYS A 178 -25.59 18.11 -0.78
CA LYS A 178 -26.67 17.59 0.07
C LYS A 178 -27.70 18.65 0.46
N LYS A 179 -27.30 19.93 0.55
CA LYS A 179 -28.19 21.08 0.85
C LYS A 179 -28.98 21.61 -0.35
N GLN A 180 -28.63 21.18 -1.56
CA GLN A 180 -29.34 21.53 -2.80
C GLN A 180 -30.58 20.64 -3.06
N ASP A 181 -30.92 19.76 -2.10
CA ASP A 181 -32.24 19.15 -1.94
C ASP A 181 -33.16 20.08 -1.13
#